data_AF-A0A941FHM1-F1
#
_entry.id   AF-A0A941FHM1-F1
#
_cell.length_a   1.000
_cell.length_b   1.000
_cell.length_c   1.000
_cell.angle_alpha   90.00
_cell.angle_beta   90.00
_cell.angle_gamma   90.00
#
_symmetry.space_group_name_H-M   'P 1'
#
loop_
_entity.id
_entity.type
_entity.pdbx_description
1 polymer ?
#
loop_
_entity_poly.entity_id
_entity_poly.type
_entity_poly.pdbx_seq_one_letter_code
_entity_poly.pdbx_strand_id
1 'polypeptide(L)' 'MYDEKVEDLFIVDVFQEAKIIAGHAGLKRKVESIEISETPDAINFLAKNSLLLTTGYALKTTPCIMQSHFPN' A
#
# COMPACT_ATOMS: atom_id res chain seq x y z
N MET A 1 -1.39 -8.12 21.70
CA MET A 1 -1.96 -7.56 20.47
C MET A 1 -0.80 -6.85 19.78
N TYR A 2 -0.20 -7.48 18.78
CA TYR A 2 0.97 -6.93 18.09
C TYR A 2 0.49 -5.86 17.12
N ASP A 3 1.11 -4.70 17.19
CA ASP A 3 0.81 -3.54 16.36
C ASP A 3 1.79 -3.56 15.19
N GLU A 4 1.44 -4.26 14.11
CA GLU A 4 2.30 -4.35 12.92
C GLU A 4 2.24 -3.03 12.15
N LYS A 5 3.39 -2.38 11.99
CA LYS A 5 3.50 -1.15 11.19
C LYS A 5 3.99 -1.48 9.80
N VAL A 6 3.81 -0.54 8.88
CA VAL A 6 4.30 -0.70 7.50
C VAL A 6 5.80 -1.01 7.45
N GLU A 7 6.60 -0.40 8.33
CA GLU A 7 8.05 -0.69 8.44
C GLU A 7 8.36 -2.15 8.82
N ASP A 8 7.52 -2.81 9.62
CA ASP A 8 7.74 -4.19 10.06
C ASP A 8 7.61 -5.18 8.89
N LEU A 9 6.82 -4.86 7.85
CA LEU A 9 6.71 -5.72 6.68
C LEU A 9 8.00 -5.83 5.88
N PHE A 10 8.85 -4.80 5.89
CA PHE A 10 10.13 -4.84 5.17
C PHE A 10 11.19 -5.71 5.85
N ILE A 11 10.92 -6.18 7.08
CA ILE A 11 11.77 -7.12 7.79
C ILE A 11 11.56 -8.55 7.25
N VAL A 12 10.40 -8.84 6.67
CA VAL A 12 10.05 -10.16 6.13
C VAL A 12 10.84 -10.44 4.86
N ASP A 13 11.35 -11.67 4.70
CA ASP A 13 12.19 -12.07 3.57
C ASP A 13 11.60 -11.72 2.20
N VAL A 14 10.29 -11.85 2.04
CA VAL A 14 9.58 -11.56 0.78
C VAL A 14 9.68 -10.08 0.36
N PHE A 15 9.98 -9.17 1.29
CA PHE A 15 10.10 -7.73 1.04
C PHE A 15 11.53 -7.22 1.18
N GLN A 16 12.54 -8.08 1.40
CA GLN A 16 13.96 -7.68 1.50
C GLN A 16 14.45 -6.89 0.27
N GLU A 17 13.97 -7.27 -0.92
CA GLU A 17 14.33 -6.61 -2.18
C GLU A 17 13.40 -5.45 -2.55
N ALA A 18 12.34 -5.21 -1.75
CA ALA A 18 11.39 -4.16 -2.02
C ALA A 18 11.99 -2.78 -1.70
N LYS A 19 11.72 -1.80 -2.57
CA LYS A 19 12.17 -0.42 -2.39
C LYS A 19 10.99 0.51 -2.17
N ILE A 20 11.07 1.32 -1.12
CA ILE A 20 10.13 2.42 -0.89
C ILE A 20 10.44 3.54 -1.89
N ILE A 21 9.49 3.82 -2.78
CA ILE A 21 9.63 4.87 -3.81
C ILE A 21 8.93 6.19 -3.42
N ALA A 22 8.00 6.14 -2.46
CA ALA A 22 7.22 7.29 -1.97
C ALA A 22 6.65 7.00 -0.58
N GLY A 23 6.06 8.01 0.07
CA GLY A 23 5.27 7.80 1.29
C GLY A 23 6.07 7.45 2.55
N HIS A 24 7.38 7.77 2.61
CA HIS A 24 8.26 7.52 3.76
C HIS A 24 7.69 8.03 5.10
N ALA A 25 6.92 9.12 5.08
CA ALA A 25 6.24 9.66 6.26
C ALA A 25 5.18 8.69 6.86
N GLY A 26 4.69 7.75 6.06
CA GLY A 26 3.66 6.77 6.43
C GLY A 26 4.19 5.46 7.02
N LEU A 27 5.51 5.26 7.14
CA LEU A 27 6.09 3.98 7.57
C LEU A 27 5.68 3.52 8.97
N LYS A 28 5.32 4.47 9.84
CA LYS A 28 4.85 4.20 11.21
C LYS A 28 3.34 3.95 11.29
N ARG A 29 2.62 3.95 10.17
CA ARG A 29 1.18 3.65 10.14
C ARG A 29 0.98 2.17 10.47
N LYS A 30 -0.11 1.89 11.17
CA LYS A 30 -0.53 0.53 11.51
C LYS A 30 -1.09 -0.15 10.28
N VAL A 31 -0.88 -1.46 10.20
CA VAL A 31 -1.48 -2.34 9.21
C VAL A 31 -2.42 -3.28 9.95
N GLU A 32 -3.71 -3.20 9.65
CA GLU A 32 -4.74 -4.02 10.31
C GLU A 32 -5.21 -5.18 9.42
N SER A 33 -5.07 -5.03 8.10
CA SER A 33 -5.45 -6.05 7.13
C SER A 33 -4.59 -5.94 5.86
N ILE A 34 -4.47 -7.05 5.14
CA ILE A 34 -3.84 -7.10 3.83
C ILE A 34 -4.94 -7.38 2.80
N GLU A 35 -4.97 -6.57 1.75
CA GLU A 35 -5.92 -6.69 0.63
C GLU A 35 -5.13 -6.87 -0.67
N ILE A 36 -5.63 -7.71 -1.59
CA ILE A 36 -4.99 -7.95 -2.89
C ILE A 36 -5.99 -7.61 -3.97
N SER A 37 -5.65 -6.68 -4.87
CA SER A 37 -6.50 -6.34 -6.01
C SER A 37 -5.72 -5.79 -7.20
N GLU A 38 -6.27 -6.00 -8.40
CA GLU A 38 -5.73 -5.50 -9.67
C GLU A 38 -6.66 -4.47 -10.34
N THR A 39 -7.87 -4.28 -9.82
CA THR A 39 -8.83 -3.32 -10.36
C THR A 39 -8.67 -1.96 -9.70
N PRO A 40 -8.77 -0.86 -10.47
CA PRO A 40 -8.69 0.50 -9.92
C PRO A 40 -9.82 0.79 -8.92
N ASP A 41 -10.98 0.15 -9.08
CA ASP A 41 -12.16 0.33 -8.23
C ASP A 41 -11.94 -0.13 -6.78
N ALA A 42 -11.01 -1.05 -6.55
CA ALA A 42 -10.76 -1.58 -5.20
C ALA A 42 -10.29 -0.51 -4.22
N ILE A 43 -9.68 0.58 -4.69
CA ILE A 43 -9.26 1.73 -3.86
C ILE A 43 -10.45 2.32 -3.10
N ASN A 44 -11.66 2.30 -3.69
CA ASN A 44 -12.87 2.85 -3.07
C ASN A 44 -13.43 1.98 -1.94
N PHE A 45 -12.97 0.74 -1.82
CA PHE A 45 -13.45 -0.24 -0.84
C PHE A 45 -12.38 -0.64 0.17
N LEU A 46 -11.20 -0.01 0.13
CA LEU A 46 -10.13 -0.27 1.07
C LEU A 46 -10.59 -0.01 2.50
N ALA A 47 -10.40 -1.00 3.37
CA ALA A 47 -10.59 -0.80 4.79
C ALA A 47 -9.59 0.22 5.34
N LYS A 48 -9.94 0.87 6.45
CA LYS A 48 -9.00 1.75 7.15
C LYS A 48 -7.77 0.94 7.57
N ASN A 49 -6.57 1.51 7.36
CA ASN A 49 -5.29 0.90 7.70
C ASN A 49 -5.05 -0.45 6.99
N SER A 50 -5.68 -0.69 5.83
CA SER A 50 -5.35 -1.85 5.01
C SER A 50 -4.12 -1.61 4.15
N LEU A 51 -3.37 -2.68 3.91
CA LEU A 51 -2.25 -2.72 2.99
C LEU A 51 -2.70 -3.39 1.68
N LEU A 52 -2.79 -2.59 0.62
CA LEU A 52 -3.13 -3.08 -0.71
C LEU A 52 -1.88 -3.60 -1.45
N LEU A 53 -1.86 -4.88 -1.78
CA LEU A 53 -0.93 -5.46 -2.76
C LEU A 53 -1.59 -5.47 -4.14
N THR A 54 -0.87 -4.94 -5.13
CA THR A 54 -1.34 -4.88 -6.51
C THR A 54 -0.17 -5.05 -7.47
N THR A 55 -0.43 -5.52 -8.69
CA THR A 55 0.57 -5.59 -9.77
C THR A 55 0.91 -4.21 -10.36
N GLY A 56 0.22 -3.16 -9.90
CA GLY A 56 0.40 -1.80 -10.43
C GLY A 56 -0.25 -1.61 -11.81
N TYR A 57 -1.01 -2.59 -12.30
CA TYR A 57 -1.72 -2.50 -13.58
C TYR A 57 -2.65 -1.27 -13.64
N ALA A 58 -3.38 -1.00 -12.56
CA ALA A 58 -4.23 0.17 -12.42
C ALA A 58 -3.46 1.51 -12.53
N LEU A 59 -2.19 1.53 -12.11
CA LEU A 59 -1.33 2.72 -12.23
C LEU A 59 -0.88 2.96 -13.67
N LYS A 60 -0.71 1.87 -14.45
CA LYS A 60 -0.35 1.94 -15.88
C LYS A 60 -1.49 2.47 -16.73
N THR A 61 -2.73 2.09 -16.44
CA THR A 61 -3.91 2.49 -17.23
C THR A 61 -4.43 3.87 -16.85
N THR A 62 -4.27 4.29 -15.59
CA THR A 62 -4.76 5.58 -15.10
C THR A 62 -3.72 6.25 -14.20
N PRO A 63 -2.64 6.85 -14.77
CA PRO A 63 -1.58 7.47 -13.98
C PRO A 63 -2.05 8.61 -13.05
N CYS A 64 -3.19 9.23 -13.35
CA CYS A 64 -3.80 10.27 -12.52
C CYS A 64 -4.32 9.75 -11.16
N ILE A 65 -4.58 8.44 -11.04
CA ILE A 65 -5.18 7.87 -9.83
C ILE A 65 -4.30 8.06 -8.58
N MET A 66 -2.97 8.15 -8.77
CA MET A 66 -2.03 8.42 -7.68
C MET A 66 -2.21 9.83 -7.10
N GLN A 67 -2.51 10.83 -7.93
CA GLN A 67 -2.63 12.22 -7.46
C GLN A 67 -3.95 12.49 -6.75
N SER A 68 -5.04 11.83 -7.18
CA SER A 68 -6.37 12.03 -6.59
C SER A 68 -6.53 11.38 -5.21
N HIS A 69 -5.85 10.24 -4.97
CA HIS A 69 -6.05 9.44 -3.76
C HIS A 69 -4.91 9.56 -2.74
N PHE A 70 -3.75 10.10 -3.12
CA PHE A 70 -2.62 10.34 -2.23
C PHE A 70 -2.20 11.82 -2.27
N PRO A 71 -3.02 12.74 -1.71
CA PRO A 71 -2.60 14.14 -1.56
C PRO A 71 -1.40 14.24 -0.61
N ASN A 72 -0.46 15.13 -0.95
CA ASN A 72 0.76 15.42 -0.18
C ASN A 72 0.46 15.89 1.26
#